data_AF-A0ABD1BTR8-F1
#
_entry.id   AF-A0ABD1BTR8-F1
#
_cell.length_a   1.000
_cell.length_b   1.000
_cell.length_c   1.000
_cell.angle_alpha   90.00
_cell.angle_beta   90.00
_cell.angle_gamma   90.00
#
_symmetry.space_group_name_H-M   'P 1'
#
loop_
_entity.id
_entity.type
_entity.pdbx_description
1 polymer ?
#
loop_
_entity_poly.entity_id
_entity_poly.type
_entity_poly.pdbx_seq_one_letter_code
_entity_poly.pdbx_strand_id
1 'polypeptide(L)'
;MQILRQRRQIQNQIQIQGWAPPGFSFAGDRLIRLGKLNDPEYVRQRKIFDDQFEDSEGFDVDWDSFDYKFFAMKLEWAGDLDENLNNTELRTLLIETAIKEHNDEYAS
;
A
#
# COMPACT_ATOMS: atom_id res chain seq x y z
N MET A 1 -15.96 -30.63 26.56
CA MET A 1 -14.61 -30.64 25.91
C MET A 1 -14.56 -29.94 24.54
N GLN A 2 -15.68 -29.57 23.88
CA GLN A 2 -15.67 -28.89 22.58
C GLN A 2 -15.38 -27.37 22.65
N ILE A 3 -15.83 -26.69 23.71
CA ILE A 3 -15.70 -25.22 23.85
C ILE A 3 -14.23 -24.77 23.95
N LEU A 4 -13.36 -25.58 24.57
CA LEU A 4 -11.92 -25.29 24.68
C LEU A 4 -11.19 -25.43 23.34
N ARG A 5 -11.68 -26.26 22.41
CA ARG A 5 -11.12 -26.40 21.05
C ARG A 5 -11.51 -25.21 20.17
N GLN A 6 -12.76 -24.76 20.24
CA GLN A 6 -13.22 -23.56 19.54
C GLN A 6 -12.52 -22.30 20.03
N ARG A 7 -12.35 -22.12 21.35
CA ARG A 7 -11.59 -20.97 21.89
C ARG A 7 -10.12 -20.96 21.42
N ARG A 8 -9.48 -22.14 21.31
CA ARG A 8 -8.11 -22.24 20.79
C ARG A 8 -8.03 -21.97 19.28
N GLN A 9 -9.05 -22.34 18.50
CA GLN A 9 -9.15 -22.01 17.07
C GLN A 9 -9.39 -20.51 16.84
N ILE A 10 -10.25 -19.88 17.65
CA ILE A 10 -10.51 -18.44 17.59
C ILE A 10 -9.27 -17.65 18.04
N GLN A 11 -8.58 -18.08 19.11
CA GLN A 11 -7.31 -17.46 19.52
C GLN A 11 -6.20 -17.64 18.48
N ASN A 12 -6.13 -18.79 17.80
CA ASN A 12 -5.22 -18.98 16.66
C ASN A 12 -5.61 -18.09 15.47
N GLN A 13 -6.89 -17.93 15.14
CA GLN A 13 -7.34 -17.01 14.08
C GLN A 13 -7.04 -15.55 14.40
N ILE A 14 -7.19 -15.13 15.65
CA ILE A 14 -6.86 -13.76 16.08
C ILE A 14 -5.33 -13.54 16.14
N GLN A 15 -4.53 -14.58 16.43
CA GLN A 15 -3.06 -14.49 16.38
C GLN A 15 -2.48 -14.40 14.96
N ILE A 16 -3.20 -14.87 13.93
CA ILE A 16 -2.74 -14.78 12.52
C ILE A 16 -2.90 -13.36 11.97
N GLN A 17 -3.74 -12.51 12.57
CA GLN A 17 -4.02 -11.15 12.06
C GLN A 17 -2.97 -10.09 12.43
N GLY A 18 -1.93 -10.41 13.21
CA GLY A 18 -0.97 -9.40 13.69
C GLY A 18 0.48 -9.56 13.25
N TRP A 19 0.87 -10.72 12.72
CA TRP A 19 2.28 -11.01 12.46
C TRP A 19 2.49 -11.65 11.09
N ALA A 20 3.00 -10.86 10.15
CA ALA A 20 3.53 -11.40 8.89
C ALA A 20 4.87 -12.11 9.17
N PRO A 21 5.12 -13.30 8.59
CA PRO A 21 6.42 -13.95 8.69
C PRO A 21 7.55 -13.04 8.19
N PRO A 22 8.79 -13.20 8.69
CA PRO A 22 9.93 -12.43 8.22
C PRO A 22 10.07 -12.50 6.68
N GLY A 23 10.20 -11.34 6.05
CA GLY A 23 10.27 -11.24 4.59
C GLY A 23 8.92 -11.19 3.89
N PHE A 24 7.81 -11.08 4.63
CA PHE A 24 6.47 -10.93 4.07
C PHE A 24 5.71 -9.75 4.71
N SER A 25 4.70 -9.25 4.01
CA SER A 25 3.73 -8.24 4.47
C SER A 25 2.33 -8.73 4.11
N PHE A 26 1.34 -8.30 4.89
CA PHE A 26 -0.05 -8.41 4.45
C PHE A 26 -0.41 -7.25 3.51
N ALA A 27 -1.25 -7.54 2.52
CA ALA A 27 -1.98 -6.59 1.69
C ALA A 27 -3.43 -7.10 1.58
N GLY A 28 -4.31 -6.57 2.44
CA GLY A 28 -5.59 -7.22 2.72
C GLY A 28 -5.37 -8.64 3.25
N ASP A 29 -6.06 -9.61 2.66
CA ASP A 29 -5.94 -11.03 3.02
C ASP A 29 -4.77 -11.74 2.32
N ARG A 30 -4.03 -11.05 1.43
CA ARG A 30 -2.89 -11.63 0.70
C ARG A 30 -1.59 -11.45 1.48
N LEU A 31 -0.76 -12.49 1.46
CA LEU A 31 0.61 -12.44 1.96
C LEU A 31 1.56 -12.17 0.79
N ILE A 32 2.15 -10.98 0.76
CA ILE A 32 3.09 -10.54 -0.28
C ILE A 32 4.52 -10.53 0.23
N ARG A 33 5.49 -10.76 -0.66
CA ARG A 33 6.92 -10.79 -0.32
C ARG A 33 7.46 -9.38 -0.13
N LEU A 34 8.32 -9.20 0.86
CA LEU A 34 9.22 -8.04 0.93
C LEU A 34 10.35 -8.26 -0.07
N GLY A 35 10.46 -7.35 -1.02
CA GLY A 35 11.42 -7.44 -2.11
C GLY A 35 12.87 -7.31 -1.68
N LYS A 36 13.77 -7.90 -2.48
CA LYS A 36 15.22 -7.71 -2.36
C LYS A 36 15.79 -7.32 -3.71
N LEU A 37 16.69 -6.33 -3.73
CA LEU A 37 17.29 -5.81 -4.97
C LEU A 37 18.12 -6.85 -5.74
N ASN A 38 18.53 -7.93 -5.10
CA ASN A 38 19.27 -9.02 -5.73
C ASN A 38 18.37 -10.17 -6.24
N ASP A 39 17.06 -10.08 -6.08
CA ASP A 39 16.11 -11.02 -6.65
C ASP A 39 15.72 -10.56 -8.07
N PRO A 40 16.06 -11.32 -9.13
CA PRO A 40 15.74 -10.93 -10.50
C PRO A 40 14.25 -10.74 -10.76
N GLU A 41 13.39 -11.50 -10.08
CA GLU A 41 11.94 -11.40 -10.24
C GLU A 41 11.40 -10.16 -9.53
N TYR A 42 11.98 -9.78 -8.40
CA TYR A 42 11.69 -8.48 -7.76
C TYR A 42 12.04 -7.33 -8.70
N VAL A 43 13.23 -7.35 -9.31
CA VAL A 43 13.67 -6.31 -10.25
C VAL A 43 12.75 -6.24 -11.47
N ARG A 44 12.35 -7.40 -12.02
CA ARG A 44 11.41 -7.46 -13.14
C ARG A 44 10.04 -6.87 -12.79
N GLN A 45 9.46 -7.28 -11.66
CA GLN A 45 8.16 -6.77 -11.21
C GLN A 45 8.23 -5.29 -10.82
N ARG A 46 9.35 -4.84 -10.23
CA ARG A 46 9.59 -3.43 -9.90
C ARG A 46 9.52 -2.54 -11.14
N LYS A 47 10.15 -2.97 -12.24
CA LYS A 47 10.09 -2.24 -13.50
C LYS A 47 8.65 -2.09 -14.01
N ILE A 48 7.87 -3.17 -14.01
CA ILE A 48 6.48 -3.14 -14.45
C ILE A 48 5.64 -2.23 -13.55
N PHE A 49 5.87 -2.29 -12.23
CA PHE A 49 5.24 -1.40 -11.28
C PHE A 49 5.59 0.07 -11.57
N ASP A 50 6.87 0.38 -11.74
CA ASP A 50 7.32 1.76 -12.02
C ASP A 50 6.69 2.27 -13.33
N ASP A 51 6.67 1.46 -14.40
CA ASP A 51 6.02 1.80 -15.68
C ASP A 51 4.51 2.11 -15.48
N GLN A 52 3.76 1.23 -14.81
CA GLN A 52 2.32 1.44 -14.54
C GLN A 52 2.07 2.64 -13.63
N PHE A 53 2.90 2.81 -12.60
CA PHE A 53 2.74 3.86 -11.61
C PHE A 53 3.07 5.24 -12.18
N GLU A 54 4.09 5.34 -13.04
CA GLU A 54 4.43 6.58 -13.74
C GLU A 54 3.37 6.94 -14.78
N ASP A 55 2.96 5.99 -15.62
CA ASP A 55 1.99 6.23 -16.70
C ASP A 55 0.59 6.61 -16.17
N SER A 56 0.19 6.06 -15.03
CA SER A 56 -1.13 6.29 -14.44
C SER A 56 -1.14 7.19 -13.22
N GLU A 57 0.02 7.72 -12.81
CA GLU A 57 0.21 8.39 -11.52
C GLU A 57 -0.27 7.58 -10.30
N GLY A 58 -0.32 6.26 -10.43
CA GLY A 58 -0.79 5.34 -9.39
C GLY A 58 -2.29 5.07 -9.39
N PHE A 59 -3.07 5.65 -10.31
CA PHE A 59 -4.52 5.40 -10.41
C PHE A 59 -4.86 4.06 -11.06
N ASP A 60 -4.03 3.56 -11.98
CA ASP A 60 -4.28 2.35 -12.77
C ASP A 60 -3.11 1.36 -12.66
N VAL A 61 -2.84 0.92 -11.43
CA VAL A 61 -1.84 -0.11 -11.14
C VAL A 61 -2.55 -1.44 -10.87
N ASP A 62 -2.17 -2.49 -11.60
CA ASP A 62 -2.68 -3.85 -11.39
C ASP A 62 -1.99 -4.49 -10.17
N TRP A 63 -2.41 -4.06 -8.97
CA TRP A 63 -1.89 -4.51 -7.69
C TRP A 63 -1.97 -6.03 -7.50
N ASP A 64 -2.89 -6.69 -8.20
CA ASP A 64 -3.07 -8.13 -8.08
C ASP A 64 -2.04 -8.96 -8.86
N SER A 65 -1.41 -8.36 -9.88
CA SER A 65 -0.36 -8.98 -10.68
C SER A 65 1.00 -9.14 -9.97
N PHE A 66 1.19 -8.46 -8.83
CA PHE A 66 2.47 -8.43 -8.13
C PHE A 66 2.53 -9.40 -6.94
N ASP A 67 3.69 -10.04 -6.77
CA ASP A 67 4.01 -10.88 -5.61
C ASP A 67 4.78 -10.12 -4.53
N TYR A 68 5.27 -8.91 -4.84
CA TYR A 68 6.09 -8.10 -3.97
C TYR A 68 5.37 -6.83 -3.54
N LYS A 69 5.74 -6.33 -2.37
CA LYS A 69 5.28 -5.02 -1.89
C LYS A 69 6.07 -3.90 -2.58
N PHE A 70 5.34 -3.00 -3.22
CA PHE A 70 5.86 -1.73 -3.74
C PHE A 70 5.18 -0.56 -3.03
N PHE A 71 5.94 0.53 -2.84
CA PHE A 71 5.41 1.74 -2.21
C PHE A 71 4.99 2.72 -3.31
N ALA A 72 3.69 2.96 -3.42
CA ALA A 72 3.11 3.98 -4.30
C ALA A 72 3.24 5.37 -3.65
N MET A 73 4.44 5.94 -3.71
CA MET A 73 4.68 7.28 -3.18
C MET A 73 5.72 7.98 -4.06
N LYS A 74 5.33 9.11 -4.68
CA LYS A 74 6.30 10.06 -5.20
C LYS A 74 6.80 10.91 -4.04
N LEU A 75 8.12 11.08 -3.92
CA LEU A 75 8.72 11.93 -2.87
C LEU A 75 8.24 13.39 -2.95
N GLU A 76 7.82 13.81 -4.15
CA GLU A 76 7.21 15.10 -4.44
C GLU A 76 5.91 15.32 -3.65
N TRP A 77 5.15 14.25 -3.41
CA TRP A 77 3.93 14.28 -2.59
C TRP A 77 4.23 14.38 -1.09
N ALA A 78 5.41 13.94 -0.66
CA ALA A 78 5.77 13.89 0.76
C ALA A 78 6.07 15.27 1.36
N GLY A 79 6.30 16.30 0.53
CA GLY A 79 6.55 17.68 1.00
C GLY A 79 5.39 18.29 1.78
N ASP A 80 4.16 17.88 1.46
CA ASP A 80 2.93 18.40 2.07
C ASP A 80 2.29 17.41 3.07
N LEU A 81 2.72 16.15 3.08
CA LEU A 81 2.19 15.12 3.96
C LEU A 81 2.93 15.12 5.30
N ASP A 82 2.45 15.93 6.24
CA ASP A 82 2.92 15.88 7.63
C ASP A 82 2.37 14.62 8.33
N GLU A 83 3.27 13.73 8.76
CA GLU A 83 2.95 12.49 9.47
C GLU A 83 2.25 12.72 10.82
N ASN A 84 2.22 13.96 11.31
CA ASN A 84 1.49 14.37 12.50
C ASN A 84 0.03 14.76 12.22
N LEU A 85 -0.41 14.79 10.95
CA LEU A 85 -1.78 15.11 10.60
C LEU A 85 -2.72 13.98 11.03
N ASN A 86 -3.76 14.33 11.76
CA ASN A 86 -4.82 13.39 12.06
C ASN A 86 -5.66 13.10 10.80
N ASN A 87 -6.46 12.02 10.83
CA ASN A 87 -7.25 11.57 9.68
C ASN A 87 -8.14 12.66 9.04
N THR A 88 -8.63 13.61 9.83
CA THR A 88 -9.45 14.72 9.33
C THR A 88 -8.59 15.72 8.57
N GLU A 89 -7.46 16.10 9.15
CA GLU A 89 -6.52 17.05 8.54
C GLU A 89 -5.95 16.50 7.23
N LEU A 90 -5.57 15.21 7.21
CA LEU A 90 -5.11 14.54 6.00
C LEU A 90 -6.18 14.53 4.90
N ARG A 91 -7.44 14.21 5.25
CA ARG A 91 -8.54 14.23 4.27
C ARG A 91 -8.79 15.62 3.70
N THR A 92 -8.78 16.65 4.55
CA THR A 92 -8.96 18.04 4.12
C THR A 92 -7.84 18.44 3.17
N LEU A 93 -6.57 18.18 3.54
CA LEU A 93 -5.41 18.46 2.70
C LEU A 93 -5.53 17.79 1.33
N LEU A 94 -5.84 16.49 1.29
CA LEU A 94 -5.99 15.75 0.03
C LEU A 94 -7.10 16.31 -0.87
N ILE A 95 -8.23 16.71 -0.29
CA ILE A 95 -9.34 17.32 -1.03
C ILE A 95 -8.94 18.70 -1.57
N GLU A 96 -8.31 19.54 -0.76
CA GLU A 96 -7.88 20.88 -1.16
C GLU A 96 -6.82 20.83 -2.26
N THR A 97 -5.84 19.94 -2.15
CA THR A 97 -4.83 19.72 -3.19
C THR A 97 -5.47 19.26 -4.50
N ALA A 98 -6.39 18.29 -4.46
CA ALA A 98 -7.08 17.83 -5.67
C ALA A 98 -7.93 18.94 -6.34
N ILE A 99 -8.60 19.78 -5.56
CA ILE A 99 -9.34 20.94 -6.09
C ILE A 99 -8.39 21.96 -6.72
N LYS A 100 -7.26 22.23 -6.07
CA LYS A 100 -6.25 23.17 -6.56
C LYS A 100 -5.66 22.70 -7.89
N GLU A 101 -5.22 21.46 -7.98
CA GLU A 101 -4.69 20.88 -9.22
C GLU A 101 -5.72 20.94 -10.36
N HIS A 102 -6.97 20.57 -10.09
CA HIS A 102 -8.05 20.70 -11.07
C HIS A 102 -8.28 22.15 -11.52
N ASN A 103 -8.25 23.12 -10.60
CA ASN A 103 -8.42 24.52 -10.98
C ASN A 103 -7.21 25.03 -11.78
N ASP A 104 -5.99 24.66 -11.40
CA ASP A 104 -4.76 25.08 -12.08
C ASP A 104 -4.67 24.49 -13.51
N GLU A 105 -5.15 23.27 -13.71
CA GLU A 105 -5.18 22.62 -15.03
C GLU A 105 -6.24 23.22 -15.98
N TYR A 106 -7.37 23.71 -15.43
CA TYR A 106 -8.51 24.21 -16.21
C TYR A 106 -8.69 25.75 -16.19
N ALA A 107 -7.77 26.50 -15.55
CA ALA A 107 -7.80 27.96 -15.51
C ALA A 107 -7.15 28.65 -16.73
N SER A 108 -7.03 27.96 -17.87
CA SER A 108 -6.59 28.56 -19.16
C SER A 108 -7.69 29.30 -19.90
#